data_AF-A0A3D4CIR0-F1
#
_entry.id   AF-A0A3D4CIR0-F1
#
_cell.length_a   1.000
_cell.length_b   1.000
_cell.length_c   1.000
_cell.angle_alpha   90.00
_cell.angle_beta   90.00
_cell.angle_gamma   90.00
#
_symmetry.space_group_name_H-M   'P 1'
#
loop_
_entity.id
_entity.type
_entity.pdbx_description
1 polymer ?
#
loop_
_entity_poly.entity_id
_entity_poly.type
_entity_poly.pdbx_seq_one_letter_code
_entity_poly.pdbx_strand_id
1 'polypeptide(L)'
;MIRNLSILFILLVSFQTWAQTKKELIAFGDQAFENEQYASAAYFYSQIIESSSLKKEKTYPYQANFYSATKKETKGDSLNSQLAPNYQKNPYVVHRLADAYRLSHQYKKAEEYYKIAIQLEDEQFKDTKLWYASVLMQNDKHDQATEYLEQFLQENTDSALTILAKNKLVGCFLLSDPGFSNDKVELIKSDTTINQGIASFSVNYFGNEDNFIYASSGKDVIVTDPKKQNPAYTSDFYRFFINVDGSRGTPVNMGMPINSEKIEGSGVLSIDKTTFYFTRKSVELPTDEAIYVSKFFNNQWLQPLKLDEKVNMPGYRSCNPALSLDDSKLFFSSNRPGGYGGMDIWYCEIDEYG
;
A
#
# COMPACT_ATOMS: atom_id res chain seq x y z
N MET A 1 -12.29 -15.98 65.70
CA MET A 1 -12.08 -16.80 64.49
C MET A 1 -13.01 -16.41 63.33
N ILE A 2 -14.30 -16.16 63.56
CA ILE A 2 -15.28 -15.92 62.48
C ILE A 2 -15.07 -14.59 61.70
N ARG A 3 -14.57 -13.53 62.37
CA ARG A 3 -14.36 -12.22 61.71
C ARG A 3 -13.23 -12.20 60.67
N ASN A 4 -12.27 -13.12 60.76
CA ASN A 4 -11.20 -13.26 59.77
C ASN A 4 -11.63 -14.09 58.56
N LEU A 5 -12.64 -14.97 58.71
CA LEU A 5 -13.15 -15.82 57.62
C LEU A 5 -13.98 -15.01 56.60
N SER A 6 -14.78 -14.05 57.07
CA SER A 6 -15.60 -13.19 56.21
C SER A 6 -14.76 -12.24 55.34
N ILE A 7 -13.65 -11.73 55.88
CA ILE A 7 -12.70 -10.90 55.13
C ILE A 7 -11.98 -11.74 54.07
N LEU A 8 -11.60 -12.98 54.41
CA LEU A 8 -10.99 -13.91 53.45
C LEU A 8 -11.95 -14.24 52.29
N PHE A 9 -13.24 -14.43 52.58
CA PHE A 9 -14.26 -14.75 51.58
C PHE A 9 -14.53 -13.58 50.62
N ILE A 10 -14.60 -12.35 51.12
CA ILE A 10 -14.76 -11.14 50.28
C ILE A 10 -13.53 -10.93 49.39
N LEU A 11 -12.33 -11.15 49.93
CA LEU A 11 -11.10 -11.11 49.14
C LEU A 11 -11.11 -12.18 48.04
N LEU A 12 -11.47 -13.43 48.36
CA LEU A 12 -11.59 -14.53 47.39
C LEU A 12 -12.58 -14.21 46.26
N VAL A 13 -13.75 -13.67 46.56
CA VAL A 13 -14.76 -13.28 45.55
C VAL A 13 -14.25 -12.12 44.67
N SER A 14 -13.58 -11.13 45.27
CA SER A 14 -13.00 -10.02 44.51
C SER A 14 -11.88 -10.48 43.56
N PHE A 15 -11.03 -11.42 43.97
CA PHE A 15 -10.00 -11.99 43.08
C PHE A 15 -10.59 -12.79 41.92
N GLN A 16 -11.67 -13.54 42.14
CA GLN A 16 -12.31 -14.30 41.07
C GLN A 16 -13.01 -13.40 40.03
N THR A 17 -13.65 -12.31 40.46
CA THR A 17 -14.29 -11.37 39.53
C THR A 17 -13.28 -10.66 38.62
N TRP A 18 -12.15 -10.20 39.17
CA TRP A 18 -11.09 -9.58 38.37
C TRP A 18 -10.43 -10.55 37.38
N ALA A 19 -10.22 -11.81 37.79
CA ALA A 19 -9.67 -12.84 36.90
C ALA A 19 -10.61 -13.14 35.71
N GLN A 20 -11.93 -13.09 35.95
CA GLN A 20 -12.95 -13.27 34.91
C GLN A 20 -12.95 -12.10 33.91
N THR A 21 -12.93 -10.85 34.40
CA THR A 21 -12.91 -9.65 33.55
C THR A 21 -11.66 -9.56 32.66
N LYS A 22 -10.49 -9.97 33.17
CA LYS A 22 -9.26 -9.98 32.37
C LYS A 22 -9.34 -10.94 31.18
N LYS A 23 -9.86 -12.15 31.39
CA LYS A 23 -10.04 -13.14 30.31
C LYS A 23 -10.99 -12.63 29.23
N GLU A 24 -12.07 -11.97 29.64
CA GLU A 24 -13.04 -11.37 28.72
C GLU A 24 -12.40 -10.25 27.88
N LEU A 25 -11.61 -9.37 28.49
CA LEU A 25 -10.88 -8.32 27.76
C LEU A 25 -9.88 -8.87 26.74
N ILE A 26 -9.17 -9.95 27.08
CA ILE A 26 -8.28 -10.63 26.13
C ILE A 26 -9.10 -11.19 24.95
N ALA A 27 -10.20 -11.88 25.23
CA ALA A 27 -11.06 -12.44 24.19
C ALA A 27 -11.65 -11.36 23.26
N PHE A 28 -12.10 -10.22 23.79
CA PHE A 28 -12.55 -9.11 22.97
C PHE A 28 -11.43 -8.50 22.13
N GLY A 29 -10.23 -8.37 22.71
CA GLY A 29 -9.04 -7.92 21.99
C GLY A 29 -8.66 -8.86 20.84
N ASP A 30 -8.64 -10.17 21.09
CA ASP A 30 -8.32 -11.19 20.10
C ASP A 30 -9.36 -11.23 18.98
N GLN A 31 -10.66 -11.19 19.32
CA GLN A 31 -11.73 -11.12 18.33
C GLN A 31 -11.65 -9.85 17.48
N ALA A 32 -11.38 -8.69 18.09
CA ALA A 32 -11.21 -7.45 17.32
C ALA A 32 -9.99 -7.53 16.40
N PHE A 33 -8.91 -8.15 16.85
CA PHE A 33 -7.69 -8.33 16.07
C PHE A 33 -7.90 -9.24 14.86
N GLU A 34 -8.61 -10.36 15.04
CA GLU A 34 -8.98 -11.29 13.95
C GLU A 34 -9.89 -10.66 12.90
N ASN A 35 -10.74 -9.72 13.31
CA ASN A 35 -11.60 -8.94 12.41
C ASN A 35 -10.91 -7.69 11.83
N GLU A 36 -9.58 -7.58 11.96
CA GLU A 36 -8.76 -6.45 11.47
C GLU A 36 -9.14 -5.08 12.09
N GLN A 37 -9.85 -5.08 13.22
CA GLN A 37 -10.23 -3.88 13.97
C GLN A 37 -9.15 -3.50 14.98
N TYR A 38 -7.94 -3.23 14.49
CA TYR A 38 -6.74 -3.08 15.32
C TYR A 38 -6.81 -1.95 16.36
N ALA A 39 -7.50 -0.85 16.07
CA ALA A 39 -7.71 0.22 17.05
C ALA A 39 -8.54 -0.24 18.26
N SER A 40 -9.57 -1.07 18.02
CA SER A 40 -10.40 -1.67 19.06
C SER A 40 -9.63 -2.73 19.83
N ALA A 41 -8.83 -3.56 19.14
CA ALA A 41 -7.95 -4.53 19.78
C ALA A 41 -6.96 -3.84 20.74
N ALA A 42 -6.30 -2.77 20.27
CA ALA A 42 -5.40 -1.96 21.08
C ALA A 42 -6.10 -1.39 22.33
N TYR A 43 -7.35 -0.92 22.20
CA TYR A 43 -8.12 -0.44 23.34
C TYR A 43 -8.32 -1.53 24.41
N PHE A 44 -8.77 -2.73 24.02
CA PHE A 44 -9.02 -3.82 24.97
C PHE A 44 -7.73 -4.30 25.65
N TYR A 45 -6.64 -4.45 24.90
CA TYR A 45 -5.35 -4.84 25.47
C TYR A 45 -4.78 -3.74 26.39
N SER A 46 -4.94 -2.46 26.05
CA SER A 46 -4.47 -1.35 26.89
C SER A 46 -5.20 -1.31 28.24
N GLN A 47 -6.49 -1.67 28.29
CA GLN A 47 -7.21 -1.79 29.57
C GLN A 47 -6.57 -2.80 30.53
N ILE A 48 -5.89 -3.84 30.03
CA ILE A 48 -5.22 -4.84 30.88
C ILE A 48 -3.85 -4.30 31.34
N ILE A 49 -3.15 -3.61 30.45
CA ILE A 49 -1.77 -3.16 30.68
C ILE A 49 -1.72 -1.85 31.50
N GLU A 50 -2.60 -0.91 31.20
CA GLU A 50 -2.62 0.45 31.78
C GLU A 50 -3.49 0.55 33.04
N SER A 51 -4.37 -0.42 33.34
CA SER A 51 -5.29 -0.35 34.48
C SER A 51 -4.61 -0.34 35.87
N SER A 52 -3.31 -0.62 35.95
CA SER A 52 -2.53 -0.37 37.19
C SER A 52 -2.34 1.13 37.49
N SER A 53 -2.66 2.01 36.54
CA SER A 53 -2.48 3.47 36.61
C SER A 53 -3.78 4.27 36.43
N LEU A 54 -4.93 3.72 36.86
CA LEU A 54 -6.24 4.38 36.75
C LEU A 54 -6.29 5.75 37.47
N LYS A 55 -5.89 6.82 36.77
CA LYS A 55 -6.60 8.10 36.88
C LYS A 55 -7.92 7.93 36.15
N LYS A 56 -9.01 8.00 36.90
CA LYS A 56 -10.38 8.10 36.38
C LYS A 56 -10.52 9.39 35.56
N GLU A 57 -10.14 9.38 34.29
CA GLU A 57 -10.74 10.29 33.33
C GLU A 57 -11.88 9.55 32.64
N LYS A 58 -13.11 9.97 32.94
CA LYS A 58 -14.31 9.49 32.25
C LYS A 58 -14.28 10.05 30.84
N THR A 59 -13.85 9.26 29.87
CA THR A 59 -14.11 9.54 28.46
C THR A 59 -15.39 8.85 28.02
N TYR A 60 -16.33 9.65 27.51
CA TYR A 60 -17.58 9.16 26.93
C TYR A 60 -17.36 8.80 25.45
N PRO A 61 -18.01 7.74 24.92
CA PRO A 61 -17.94 7.43 23.50
C PRO A 61 -18.51 8.58 22.65
N TYR A 62 -17.87 8.88 21.51
CA TYR A 62 -18.15 9.97 20.55
C TYR A 62 -17.69 11.39 20.93
N GLN A 63 -16.93 11.57 22.01
CA GLN A 63 -16.30 12.88 22.26
C GLN A 63 -15.02 13.02 21.44
N ALA A 64 -15.03 13.91 20.44
CA ALA A 64 -13.81 14.34 19.76
C ALA A 64 -12.93 15.12 20.74
N ASN A 65 -11.88 14.48 21.24
CA ASN A 65 -10.90 15.14 22.10
C ASN A 65 -9.89 15.89 21.22
N PHE A 66 -9.95 17.22 21.25
CA PHE A 66 -8.82 18.04 20.78
C PHE A 66 -7.70 17.90 21.80
N TYR A 67 -6.61 17.25 21.38
CA TYR A 67 -5.41 17.11 22.18
C TYR A 67 -4.80 18.50 22.45
N SER A 68 -4.80 18.93 23.71
CA SER A 68 -3.98 20.04 24.18
C SER A 68 -2.75 19.46 24.89
N ALA A 69 -1.59 19.67 24.28
CA ALA A 69 -0.31 19.19 24.79
C ALA A 69 0.09 20.01 26.03
N THR A 70 -0.16 19.49 27.23
CA THR A 70 0.67 19.87 28.39
C THR A 70 1.87 18.95 28.41
N LYS A 71 2.98 19.48 27.89
CA LYS A 71 4.30 18.85 27.87
C LYS A 71 4.73 18.55 29.31
N LYS A 72 4.80 17.28 29.68
CA LYS A 72 5.62 16.84 30.81
C LYS A 72 6.86 16.18 30.23
N GLU A 73 7.99 16.88 30.31
CA GLU A 73 9.29 16.30 30.05
C GLU A 73 9.56 15.25 31.13
N THR A 74 9.42 13.97 30.77
CA THR A 74 10.02 12.87 31.51
C THR A 74 11.51 12.88 31.19
N LYS A 75 12.31 13.20 32.22
CA LYS A 75 13.77 13.05 32.22
C LYS A 75 14.14 11.65 31.74
N GLY A 76 15.18 11.56 30.92
CA GLY A 76 15.65 10.32 30.31
C GLY A 76 15.82 9.20 31.33
N ASP A 77 15.03 8.15 31.17
CA ASP A 77 15.19 6.93 31.93
C ASP A 77 16.34 6.11 31.34
N SER A 78 17.34 5.91 32.19
CA SER A 78 18.44 4.97 31.98
C SER A 78 17.89 3.56 31.77
N LEU A 79 18.61 2.78 30.95
CA LEU A 79 18.27 1.43 30.50
C LEU A 79 18.15 0.35 31.62
N ASN A 80 18.10 0.74 32.90
CA ASN A 80 18.22 -0.15 34.07
C ASN A 80 17.04 -0.05 35.06
N SER A 81 15.88 0.48 34.67
CA SER A 81 14.67 0.36 35.50
C SER A 81 14.02 -1.01 35.28
N GLN A 82 13.91 -1.83 36.34
CA GLN A 82 13.19 -3.10 36.32
C GLN A 82 11.76 -2.92 35.75
N LEU A 83 11.39 -3.71 34.74
CA LEU A 83 10.07 -3.63 34.10
C LEU A 83 8.95 -3.70 35.14
N ALA A 84 7.90 -2.89 34.95
CA ALA A 84 6.76 -2.90 35.85
C ALA A 84 6.15 -4.32 35.95
N PRO A 85 5.78 -4.80 37.15
CA PRO A 85 5.30 -6.17 37.35
C PRO A 85 4.08 -6.55 36.50
N ASN A 86 3.29 -5.57 36.04
CA ASN A 86 2.14 -5.85 35.18
C ASN A 86 2.56 -6.30 33.77
N TYR A 87 3.65 -5.77 33.21
CA TYR A 87 4.16 -6.20 31.91
C TYR A 87 4.65 -7.66 31.98
N GLN A 88 5.45 -7.98 33.01
CA GLN A 88 6.00 -9.32 33.22
C GLN A 88 4.91 -10.40 33.41
N LYS A 89 3.75 -10.04 33.96
CA LYS A 89 2.61 -10.97 34.12
C LYS A 89 1.77 -11.15 32.86
N ASN A 90 2.01 -10.36 31.81
CA ASN A 90 1.16 -10.27 30.63
C ASN A 90 1.95 -10.18 29.30
N PRO A 91 2.97 -11.03 29.06
CA PRO A 91 3.82 -10.92 27.88
C PRO A 91 3.03 -11.01 26.56
N TYR A 92 2.11 -11.98 26.45
CA TYR A 92 1.17 -12.09 25.34
C TYR A 92 0.42 -10.79 25.04
N VAL A 93 -0.18 -10.17 26.07
CA VAL A 93 -1.00 -8.96 25.89
C VAL A 93 -0.13 -7.76 25.49
N VAL A 94 1.09 -7.66 26.03
CA VAL A 94 2.04 -6.61 25.64
C VAL A 94 2.40 -6.75 24.17
N HIS A 95 2.71 -7.95 23.69
CA HIS A 95 3.03 -8.18 22.27
C HIS A 95 1.84 -7.86 21.37
N ARG A 96 0.65 -8.37 21.71
CA ARG A 96 -0.58 -8.13 20.92
C ARG A 96 -0.99 -6.66 20.90
N LEU A 97 -0.75 -5.91 21.98
CA LEU A 97 -0.93 -4.47 22.01
C LEU A 97 0.05 -3.76 21.06
N ALA A 98 1.32 -4.16 21.05
CA ALA A 98 2.32 -3.63 20.14
C ALA A 98 1.96 -3.89 18.66
N ASP A 99 1.53 -5.13 18.35
CA ASP A 99 1.02 -5.50 17.02
C ASP A 99 -0.20 -4.65 16.63
N ALA A 100 -1.17 -4.49 17.54
CA ALA A 100 -2.37 -3.72 17.27
C ALA A 100 -2.04 -2.23 17.00
N TYR A 101 -1.07 -1.64 17.70
CA TYR A 101 -0.60 -0.30 17.38
C TYR A 101 0.15 -0.22 16.06
N ARG A 102 0.98 -1.21 15.72
CA ARG A 102 1.67 -1.28 14.43
C ARG A 102 0.68 -1.37 13.27
N LEU A 103 -0.29 -2.27 13.36
CA LEU A 103 -1.28 -2.52 12.32
C LEU A 103 -2.33 -1.41 12.21
N SER A 104 -2.51 -0.59 13.27
CA SER A 104 -3.29 0.65 13.21
C SER A 104 -2.47 1.91 12.91
N HIS A 105 -1.21 1.74 12.49
CA HIS A 105 -0.28 2.81 12.08
C HIS A 105 0.05 3.84 13.19
N GLN A 106 -0.11 3.46 14.46
CA GLN A 106 0.28 4.26 15.62
C GLN A 106 1.72 3.94 16.04
N TYR A 107 2.68 4.17 15.14
CA TYR A 107 4.06 3.69 15.28
C TYR A 107 4.81 4.19 16.52
N LYS A 108 4.53 5.42 16.97
CA LYS A 108 5.12 5.94 18.22
C LYS A 108 4.75 5.09 19.45
N LYS A 109 3.46 4.71 19.56
CA LYS A 109 3.00 3.82 20.65
C LYS A 109 3.49 2.39 20.45
N ALA A 110 3.44 1.89 19.21
CA ALA A 110 3.95 0.56 18.91
C ALA A 110 5.41 0.40 19.36
N GLU A 111 6.24 1.43 19.16
CA GLU A 111 7.64 1.43 19.59
C GLU A 111 7.78 1.26 21.11
N GLU A 112 6.98 1.99 21.89
CA GLU A 112 6.98 1.92 23.36
C GLU A 112 6.71 0.48 23.84
N TYR A 113 5.72 -0.19 23.26
CA TYR A 113 5.35 -1.55 23.69
C TYR A 113 6.25 -2.63 23.09
N TYR A 114 6.76 -2.50 21.87
CA TYR A 114 7.72 -3.46 21.33
C TYR A 114 9.05 -3.45 22.09
N LYS A 115 9.50 -2.26 22.53
CA LYS A 115 10.68 -2.14 23.39
C LYS A 115 10.52 -2.95 24.68
N ILE A 116 9.30 -3.01 25.22
CA ILE A 116 8.96 -3.85 26.38
C ILE A 116 8.87 -5.32 25.96
N ALA A 117 8.18 -5.63 24.85
CA ALA A 117 7.94 -7.00 24.39
C ALA A 117 9.25 -7.78 24.15
N ILE A 118 10.27 -7.13 23.59
CA ILE A 118 11.59 -7.78 23.37
C ILE A 118 12.23 -8.21 24.68
N GLN A 119 12.09 -7.42 25.75
CA GLN A 119 12.66 -7.75 27.06
C GLN A 119 11.90 -8.88 27.78
N LEU A 120 10.68 -9.18 27.36
CA LEU A 120 9.87 -10.24 27.94
C LEU A 120 10.17 -11.62 27.35
N GLU A 121 10.84 -11.68 26.20
CA GLU A 121 11.32 -12.92 25.54
C GLU A 121 10.23 -14.03 25.45
N ASP A 122 9.00 -13.67 25.08
CA ASP A 122 7.91 -14.63 24.91
C ASP A 122 8.14 -15.51 23.67
N GLU A 123 8.45 -16.80 23.89
CA GLU A 123 8.79 -17.76 22.82
C GLU A 123 7.68 -17.95 21.78
N GLN A 124 6.44 -17.55 22.08
CA GLN A 124 5.34 -17.55 21.11
C GLN A 124 5.55 -16.55 19.96
N PHE A 125 6.35 -15.51 20.18
CA PHE A 125 6.54 -14.40 19.24
C PHE A 125 7.99 -14.28 18.80
N LYS A 126 8.46 -15.26 18.01
CA LYS A 126 9.84 -15.25 17.49
C LYS A 126 10.12 -14.11 16.51
N ASP A 127 9.07 -13.46 16.02
CA ASP A 127 9.10 -12.35 15.06
C ASP A 127 9.07 -10.96 15.72
N THR A 128 9.07 -10.85 17.05
CA THR A 128 9.03 -9.55 17.76
C THR A 128 10.13 -8.59 17.30
N LYS A 129 11.38 -9.07 17.12
CA LYS A 129 12.51 -8.24 16.67
C LYS A 129 12.30 -7.68 15.27
N LEU A 130 11.76 -8.49 14.35
CA LEU A 130 11.43 -8.08 12.99
C LEU A 130 10.36 -6.97 12.97
N TRP A 131 9.30 -7.13 13.77
CA TRP A 131 8.23 -6.15 13.82
C TRP A 131 8.63 -4.89 14.57
N TYR A 132 9.46 -5.00 15.61
CA TYR A 132 10.02 -3.83 16.27
C TYR A 132 10.89 -3.02 15.32
N ALA A 133 11.81 -3.67 14.60
CA ALA A 133 12.62 -3.00 13.59
C ALA A 133 11.76 -2.32 12.53
N SER A 134 10.68 -2.98 12.09
CA SER A 134 9.72 -2.38 11.15
C SER A 134 9.08 -1.10 11.69
N VAL A 135 8.77 -1.04 12.98
CA VAL A 135 8.24 0.16 13.64
C VAL A 135 9.31 1.24 13.78
N LEU A 136 10.55 0.87 14.12
CA LEU A 136 11.67 1.80 14.19
C LEU A 136 11.92 2.47 12.84
N MET A 137 11.85 1.74 11.73
CA MET A 137 11.92 2.30 10.38
C MET A 137 10.82 3.35 10.13
N GLN A 138 9.58 3.12 10.59
CA GLN A 138 8.49 4.09 10.43
C GLN A 138 8.66 5.35 11.29
N ASN A 139 9.43 5.25 12.37
CA ASN A 139 9.79 6.37 13.24
C ASN A 139 11.15 6.98 12.88
N ASP A 140 11.69 6.72 11.69
CA ASP A 140 12.96 7.28 11.19
C ASP A 140 14.19 6.89 12.02
N LYS A 141 14.14 5.71 12.67
CA LYS A 141 15.22 5.16 13.52
C LYS A 141 15.91 4.00 12.81
N HIS A 142 16.49 4.26 11.64
CA HIS A 142 17.04 3.25 10.74
C HIS A 142 18.26 2.51 11.30
N ASP A 143 19.12 3.18 12.08
CA ASP A 143 20.28 2.55 12.72
C ASP A 143 19.85 1.47 13.72
N GLN A 144 18.90 1.80 14.61
CA GLN A 144 18.35 0.83 15.57
C GLN A 144 17.59 -0.29 14.88
N ALA A 145 16.84 0.03 13.80
CA ALA A 145 16.16 -0.99 13.02
C ALA A 145 17.13 -2.01 12.42
N THR A 146 18.28 -1.54 11.92
CA THR A 146 19.36 -2.38 11.38
C THR A 146 19.85 -3.39 12.41
N GLU A 147 20.15 -2.95 13.63
CA GLU A 147 20.61 -3.82 14.73
C GLU A 147 19.61 -4.95 15.02
N TYR A 148 18.31 -4.64 15.13
CA TYR A 148 17.29 -5.65 15.42
C TYR A 148 16.99 -6.58 14.25
N LEU A 149 17.12 -6.11 13.00
CA LEU A 149 17.00 -6.97 11.81
C LEU A 149 18.16 -7.97 11.74
N GLU A 150 19.39 -7.53 12.02
CA GLU A 150 20.55 -8.41 12.06
C GLU A 150 20.42 -9.48 13.15
N GLN A 151 19.99 -9.09 14.36
CA GLN A 151 19.70 -10.04 15.44
C GLN A 151 18.62 -11.05 15.04
N PHE A 152 17.51 -10.59 14.44
CA PHE A 152 16.45 -11.47 13.97
C PHE A 152 16.97 -12.49 12.94
N LEU A 153 17.81 -12.06 12.00
CA LEU A 153 18.41 -12.90 10.97
C LEU A 153 19.44 -13.91 11.52
N GLN A 154 20.09 -13.61 12.64
CA GLN A 154 21.00 -14.55 13.32
C GLN A 154 20.23 -15.65 14.07
N GLU A 155 19.06 -15.33 14.61
CA GLU A 155 18.27 -16.21 15.47
C GLU A 155 17.26 -17.08 14.71
N ASN A 156 16.92 -16.72 13.48
CA ASN A 156 15.83 -17.35 12.74
C ASN A 156 16.29 -17.90 11.38
N THR A 157 15.80 -19.09 11.05
CA THR A 157 16.02 -19.75 9.75
C THR A 157 14.77 -19.81 8.88
N ASP A 158 13.65 -19.20 9.30
CA ASP A 158 12.40 -19.17 8.54
C ASP A 158 12.58 -18.43 7.21
N SER A 159 12.33 -19.10 6.09
CA SER A 159 12.65 -18.54 4.77
C SER A 159 11.82 -17.30 4.41
N ALA A 160 10.54 -17.24 4.78
CA ALA A 160 9.67 -16.14 4.38
C ALA A 160 9.95 -14.87 5.20
N LEU A 161 10.02 -15.00 6.53
CA LEU A 161 10.29 -13.85 7.40
C LEU A 161 11.74 -13.36 7.26
N THR A 162 12.71 -14.26 7.03
CA THR A 162 14.09 -13.83 6.76
C THR A 162 14.24 -13.13 5.41
N ILE A 163 13.48 -13.51 4.37
CA ILE A 163 13.42 -12.74 3.12
C ILE A 163 12.86 -11.34 3.37
N LEU A 164 11.76 -11.21 4.11
CA LEU A 164 11.19 -9.91 4.47
C LEU A 164 12.19 -9.05 5.26
N ALA A 165 12.88 -9.65 6.24
CA ALA A 165 13.89 -8.96 7.05
C ALA A 165 15.07 -8.48 6.20
N LYS A 166 15.58 -9.32 5.28
CA LYS A 166 16.64 -8.93 4.33
C LYS A 166 16.21 -7.76 3.44
N ASN A 167 14.98 -7.78 2.91
CA ASN A 167 14.46 -6.67 2.10
C ASN A 167 14.39 -5.36 2.89
N LYS A 168 13.97 -5.41 4.16
CA LYS A 168 13.94 -4.24 5.06
C LYS A 168 15.34 -3.72 5.39
N LEU A 169 16.28 -4.64 5.62
CA LEU A 169 17.68 -4.33 5.91
C LEU A 169 18.35 -3.62 4.72
N VAL A 170 18.11 -4.10 3.49
CA VAL A 170 18.54 -3.41 2.26
C VAL A 170 17.99 -1.98 2.21
N GLY A 171 16.72 -1.79 2.57
CA GLY A 171 16.13 -0.44 2.65
C GLY A 171 16.85 0.49 3.64
N CYS A 172 17.26 -0.03 4.81
CA CYS A 172 18.02 0.76 5.78
C CYS A 172 19.43 1.11 5.24
N PHE A 173 20.10 0.16 4.56
CA PHE A 173 21.40 0.42 3.94
C PHE A 173 21.32 1.43 2.78
N LEU A 174 20.28 1.38 1.95
CA LEU A 174 20.09 2.35 0.87
C LEU A 174 19.91 3.77 1.42
N LEU A 175 19.26 3.93 2.57
CA LEU A 175 19.11 5.24 3.22
C LEU A 175 20.41 5.76 3.85
N SER A 176 21.31 4.87 4.28
CA SER A 176 22.59 5.26 4.86
C SER A 176 23.70 5.44 3.83
N ASP A 177 23.51 4.96 2.60
CA ASP A 177 24.47 5.12 1.50
C ASP A 177 24.50 6.58 1.03
N PRO A 178 25.63 7.31 1.20
CA PRO A 178 25.75 8.69 0.72
C PRO A 178 25.74 8.81 -0.81
N GLY A 179 25.94 7.71 -1.53
CA GLY A 179 25.82 7.61 -2.99
C GLY A 179 24.38 7.40 -3.47
N PHE A 180 23.46 7.02 -2.57
CA PHE A 180 22.04 6.99 -2.90
C PHE A 180 21.49 8.41 -2.83
N SER A 181 20.86 8.84 -3.92
CA SER A 181 20.42 10.22 -4.08
C SER A 181 19.47 10.63 -2.95
N ASN A 182 19.91 11.59 -2.14
CA ASN A 182 19.07 12.38 -1.24
C ASN A 182 18.48 13.59 -1.97
N ASP A 183 18.41 13.56 -3.30
CA ASP A 183 17.84 14.66 -4.07
C ASP A 183 16.41 14.86 -3.59
N LYS A 184 16.14 16.09 -3.15
CA LYS A 184 14.79 16.47 -2.76
C LYS A 184 13.92 16.41 -4.01
N VAL A 185 13.12 15.36 -4.12
CA VAL A 185 12.07 15.29 -5.14
C VAL A 185 11.01 16.31 -4.75
N GLU A 186 10.93 17.39 -5.52
CA GLU A 186 9.84 18.34 -5.38
C GLU A 186 8.60 17.77 -6.08
N LEU A 187 7.58 17.43 -5.30
CA LEU A 187 6.29 16.99 -5.84
C LEU A 187 5.47 18.22 -6.22
N ILE A 188 5.56 18.62 -7.48
CA ILE A 188 4.73 19.68 -8.03
C ILE A 188 3.41 19.06 -8.50
N LYS A 189 2.31 19.45 -7.87
CA LYS A 189 0.98 19.06 -8.34
C LYS A 189 0.76 19.65 -9.73
N SER A 190 0.52 18.80 -10.72
CA SER A 190 0.16 19.24 -12.07
C SER A 190 -1.10 20.10 -12.04
N ASP A 191 -1.16 21.13 -12.89
CA ASP A 191 -2.40 21.84 -13.16
C ASP A 191 -3.44 20.90 -13.80
N THR A 192 -4.72 21.30 -13.78
CA THR A 192 -5.84 20.49 -14.26
C THR A 192 -6.02 20.57 -15.79
N THR A 193 -5.09 21.19 -16.52
CA THR A 193 -5.25 21.37 -17.98
C THR A 193 -5.12 20.07 -18.75
N ILE A 194 -4.37 19.09 -18.24
CA ILE A 194 -4.20 17.75 -18.84
C ILE A 194 -5.31 16.77 -18.40
N ASN A 195 -5.84 16.92 -17.18
CA ASN A 195 -6.84 16.04 -16.58
C ASN A 195 -8.27 16.56 -16.81
N GLN A 196 -8.59 16.96 -18.05
CA GLN A 196 -9.92 17.42 -18.40
C GLN A 196 -10.85 16.24 -18.70
N GLY A 197 -12.16 16.44 -18.53
CA GLY A 197 -13.17 15.40 -18.69
C GLY A 197 -13.47 14.63 -17.41
N ILE A 198 -13.96 13.40 -17.55
CA ILE A 198 -14.35 12.52 -16.43
C ILE A 198 -13.25 11.57 -15.99
N ALA A 199 -12.32 11.26 -16.89
CA ALA A 199 -11.20 10.36 -16.65
C ALA A 199 -10.02 10.71 -17.55
N SER A 200 -8.82 10.64 -16.97
CA SER A 200 -7.53 10.68 -17.68
C SER A 200 -6.58 9.70 -16.98
N PHE A 201 -5.93 8.83 -17.75
CA PHE A 201 -5.12 7.73 -17.21
C PHE A 201 -4.06 7.26 -18.21
N SER A 202 -3.21 6.33 -17.76
CA SER A 202 -2.17 5.67 -18.58
C SER A 202 -1.22 6.65 -19.28
N VAL A 203 -0.70 7.63 -18.53
CA VAL A 203 0.35 8.52 -19.04
C VAL A 203 1.61 7.73 -19.34
N ASN A 204 2.18 7.95 -20.52
CA ASN A 204 3.44 7.37 -20.96
C ASN A 204 4.23 8.42 -21.74
N TYR A 205 5.55 8.23 -21.82
CA TYR A 205 6.37 9.02 -22.73
C TYR A 205 5.99 8.72 -24.19
N PHE A 206 6.01 9.75 -25.01
CA PHE A 206 5.72 9.68 -26.43
C PHE A 206 6.92 10.17 -27.21
N GLY A 207 7.90 9.29 -27.34
CA GLY A 207 9.11 9.51 -28.09
C GLY A 207 10.26 10.15 -27.31
N ASN A 208 10.03 11.11 -26.42
CA ASN A 208 11.09 11.59 -25.51
C ASN A 208 10.48 12.01 -24.16
N GLU A 209 11.35 12.44 -23.24
CA GLU A 209 10.96 12.79 -21.86
C GLU A 209 10.06 14.03 -21.75
N ASP A 210 10.02 14.87 -22.79
CA ASP A 210 9.20 16.07 -22.82
C ASP A 210 7.84 15.84 -23.48
N ASN A 211 7.64 14.71 -24.15
CA ASN A 211 6.41 14.42 -24.87
C ASN A 211 5.68 13.27 -24.21
N PHE A 212 4.37 13.42 -24.04
CA PHE A 212 3.55 12.47 -23.32
C PHE A 212 2.33 12.09 -24.16
N ILE A 213 1.91 10.84 -24.01
CA ILE A 213 0.64 10.31 -24.50
C ILE A 213 -0.15 9.78 -23.32
N TYR A 214 -1.47 9.95 -23.36
CA TYR A 214 -2.36 9.48 -22.32
C TYR A 214 -3.75 9.27 -22.89
N ALA A 215 -4.53 8.42 -22.22
CA ALA A 215 -5.93 8.21 -22.54
C ALA A 215 -6.78 9.20 -21.75
N SER A 216 -7.74 9.82 -22.42
CA SER A 216 -8.66 10.76 -21.78
C SER A 216 -10.01 10.76 -22.47
N SER A 217 -11.04 11.00 -21.66
CA SER A 217 -12.38 11.32 -22.16
C SER A 217 -12.49 12.66 -22.86
N GLY A 218 -11.48 13.53 -22.69
CA GLY A 218 -11.49 14.87 -23.25
C GLY A 218 -12.50 15.79 -22.56
N LYS A 219 -12.36 17.09 -22.84
CA LYS A 219 -13.10 18.15 -22.14
C LYS A 219 -14.60 18.23 -22.49
N ASP A 220 -14.98 17.70 -23.64
CA ASP A 220 -16.33 17.83 -24.18
C ASP A 220 -17.29 16.74 -23.64
N VAL A 221 -16.76 15.75 -22.93
CA VAL A 221 -17.53 14.68 -22.28
C VAL A 221 -17.88 15.10 -20.87
N ILE A 222 -19.08 15.65 -20.69
CA ILE A 222 -19.60 16.10 -19.40
C ILE A 222 -20.68 15.13 -18.91
N VAL A 223 -20.47 14.57 -17.71
CA VAL A 223 -21.50 13.80 -17.01
C VAL A 223 -22.30 14.73 -16.11
N THR A 224 -23.57 14.96 -16.44
CA THR A 224 -24.47 15.84 -15.68
C THR A 224 -25.34 15.07 -14.69
N ASP A 225 -25.70 13.82 -14.99
CA ASP A 225 -26.42 12.89 -14.09
C ASP A 225 -25.85 11.47 -14.23
N PRO A 226 -24.98 11.02 -13.29
CA PRO A 226 -24.31 9.72 -13.35
C PRO A 226 -25.25 8.51 -13.38
N LYS A 227 -26.52 8.66 -12.97
CA LYS A 227 -27.51 7.58 -12.93
C LYS A 227 -28.35 7.48 -14.21
N LYS A 228 -28.33 8.52 -15.06
CA LYS A 228 -29.17 8.61 -16.27
C LYS A 228 -28.36 8.63 -17.57
N GLN A 229 -27.12 9.09 -17.53
CA GLN A 229 -26.23 8.94 -18.67
C GLN A 229 -25.76 7.50 -18.72
N ASN A 230 -25.88 6.89 -19.90
CA ASN A 230 -24.99 5.80 -20.28
C ASN A 230 -23.68 6.49 -20.66
N PRO A 231 -22.67 6.57 -19.76
CA PRO A 231 -21.39 7.08 -20.17
C PRO A 231 -20.80 5.95 -21.00
N ALA A 232 -21.05 5.94 -22.30
CA ALA A 232 -20.05 5.39 -23.19
C ALA A 232 -18.81 6.21 -22.84
N TYR A 233 -17.90 5.59 -22.07
CA TYR A 233 -16.63 6.17 -21.70
C TYR A 233 -15.88 6.33 -23.01
N THR A 234 -16.18 7.37 -23.78
CA THR A 234 -15.38 7.76 -24.91
C THR A 234 -14.05 8.14 -24.31
N SER A 235 -13.00 7.52 -24.81
CA SER A 235 -11.65 7.71 -24.34
C SER A 235 -10.80 7.63 -25.58
N ASP A 236 -10.03 8.68 -25.81
CA ASP A 236 -9.15 8.85 -26.94
C ASP A 236 -7.73 9.03 -26.42
N PHE A 237 -6.73 8.72 -27.26
CA PHE A 237 -5.37 9.17 -26.99
C PHE A 237 -5.21 10.65 -27.29
N TYR A 238 -4.62 11.35 -26.34
CA TYR A 238 -4.14 12.72 -26.48
C TYR A 238 -2.64 12.75 -26.24
N ARG A 239 -1.97 13.69 -26.90
CA ARG A 239 -0.57 14.01 -26.67
C ARG A 239 -0.40 15.43 -26.14
N PHE A 240 0.57 15.64 -25.27
CA PHE A 240 1.00 16.97 -24.86
C PHE A 240 2.52 16.98 -24.66
N PHE A 241 3.09 18.17 -24.55
CA PHE A 241 4.51 18.35 -24.31
C PHE A 241 4.74 19.27 -23.11
N ILE A 242 5.91 19.13 -22.48
CA ILE A 242 6.42 20.06 -21.48
C ILE A 242 7.43 20.98 -22.17
N ASN A 243 7.25 22.29 -22.01
CA ASN A 243 8.18 23.30 -22.50
C ASN A 243 9.41 23.40 -21.60
N VAL A 244 10.46 24.03 -22.11
CA VAL A 244 11.71 24.30 -21.37
C VAL A 244 11.45 25.11 -20.09
N ASP A 245 10.43 25.97 -20.06
CA ASP A 245 10.04 26.74 -18.88
C ASP A 245 9.15 25.96 -17.89
N GLY A 246 8.94 24.66 -18.12
CA GLY A 246 8.09 23.78 -17.32
C GLY A 246 6.58 23.92 -17.59
N SER A 247 6.17 24.85 -18.46
CA SER A 247 4.76 24.98 -18.85
C SER A 247 4.33 23.82 -19.74
N ARG A 248 3.04 23.46 -19.69
CA ARG A 248 2.48 22.37 -20.48
C ARG A 248 1.83 22.90 -21.75
N GLY A 249 2.14 22.28 -22.89
CA GLY A 249 1.44 22.50 -24.14
C GLY A 249 -0.02 22.06 -24.06
N THR A 250 -0.87 22.62 -24.92
CA THR A 250 -2.27 22.19 -25.01
C THR A 250 -2.36 20.75 -25.52
N PRO A 251 -3.12 19.85 -24.85
CA PRO A 251 -3.31 18.49 -25.33
C PRO A 251 -3.93 18.45 -26.74
N VAL A 252 -3.37 17.60 -27.61
CA VAL A 252 -3.82 17.39 -28.99
C VAL A 252 -4.33 15.96 -29.12
N ASN A 253 -5.55 15.80 -29.61
CA ASN A 253 -6.12 14.49 -29.92
C ASN A 253 -5.29 13.81 -31.03
N MET A 254 -4.95 12.53 -30.86
CA MET A 254 -4.11 11.78 -31.82
C MET A 254 -4.79 11.53 -33.16
N GLY A 255 -6.13 11.65 -33.22
CA GLY A 255 -6.92 11.46 -34.43
C GLY A 255 -6.84 10.05 -35.01
N MET A 256 -7.49 9.85 -36.15
CA MET A 256 -7.38 8.60 -36.90
C MET A 256 -5.97 8.43 -37.51
N PRO A 257 -5.47 7.18 -37.62
CA PRO A 257 -6.16 5.92 -37.31
C PRO A 257 -5.93 5.40 -35.87
N ILE A 258 -5.18 6.13 -35.04
CA ILE A 258 -4.88 5.74 -33.66
C ILE A 258 -6.13 5.80 -32.78
N ASN A 259 -6.89 6.89 -32.87
CA ASN A 259 -8.21 6.98 -32.26
C ASN A 259 -9.27 6.45 -33.23
N SER A 260 -10.41 6.04 -32.68
CA SER A 260 -11.50 5.44 -33.45
C SER A 260 -12.85 5.76 -32.80
N GLU A 261 -13.92 5.18 -33.34
CA GLU A 261 -15.25 5.26 -32.69
C GLU A 261 -15.37 4.32 -31.48
N LYS A 262 -14.33 3.54 -31.19
CA LYS A 262 -14.25 2.65 -30.02
C LYS A 262 -13.70 3.41 -28.82
N ILE A 263 -13.32 2.67 -27.77
CA ILE A 263 -12.76 3.22 -26.54
C ILE A 263 -11.27 2.88 -26.48
N GLU A 264 -10.42 3.88 -26.55
CA GLU A 264 -8.97 3.76 -26.40
C GLU A 264 -8.58 3.75 -24.92
N GLY A 265 -7.77 2.77 -24.56
CA GLY A 265 -7.29 2.57 -23.19
C GLY A 265 -5.82 2.93 -23.04
N SER A 266 -5.10 2.12 -22.30
CA SER A 266 -3.67 2.26 -22.08
C SER A 266 -2.85 1.91 -23.33
N GLY A 267 -1.71 2.55 -23.51
CA GLY A 267 -0.79 2.25 -24.61
C GLY A 267 0.66 2.56 -24.28
N VAL A 268 1.57 1.89 -24.99
CA VAL A 268 3.02 1.98 -24.83
C VAL A 268 3.69 2.08 -26.19
N LEU A 269 4.66 2.98 -26.30
CA LEU A 269 5.46 3.21 -27.50
C LEU A 269 6.80 2.47 -27.37
N SER A 270 7.25 1.82 -28.43
CA SER A 270 8.59 1.24 -28.52
C SER A 270 9.69 2.30 -28.37
N ILE A 271 10.87 1.88 -27.95
CA ILE A 271 12.05 2.72 -27.74
C ILE A 271 12.44 3.47 -29.01
N ASP A 272 12.34 2.80 -30.16
CA ASP A 272 12.60 3.37 -31.48
C ASP A 272 11.49 4.32 -31.97
N LYS A 273 10.38 4.41 -31.23
CA LYS A 273 9.25 5.31 -31.45
C LYS A 273 8.44 4.97 -32.70
N THR A 274 8.64 3.78 -33.25
CA THR A 274 7.97 3.37 -34.50
C THR A 274 6.78 2.46 -34.27
N THR A 275 6.63 1.85 -33.09
CA THR A 275 5.58 0.86 -32.84
C THR A 275 4.79 1.24 -31.59
N PHE A 276 3.48 1.37 -31.73
CA PHE A 276 2.57 1.72 -30.64
C PHE A 276 1.61 0.58 -30.37
N TYR A 277 1.75 -0.03 -29.19
CA TYR A 277 0.84 -1.05 -28.69
C TYR A 277 -0.18 -0.40 -27.77
N PHE A 278 -1.46 -0.68 -27.96
CA PHE A 278 -2.50 -0.04 -27.16
C PHE A 278 -3.76 -0.88 -27.02
N THR A 279 -4.49 -0.63 -25.94
CA THR A 279 -5.78 -1.25 -25.67
C THR A 279 -6.87 -0.52 -26.45
N ARG A 280 -7.73 -1.26 -27.14
CA ARG A 280 -8.97 -0.75 -27.70
C ARG A 280 -10.13 -1.66 -27.32
N LYS A 281 -11.20 -1.07 -26.82
CA LYS A 281 -12.40 -1.75 -26.32
C LYS A 281 -13.62 -1.41 -27.15
N SER A 282 -14.42 -2.41 -27.49
CA SER A 282 -15.67 -2.24 -28.19
C SER A 282 -16.72 -1.54 -27.32
N VAL A 283 -17.48 -0.63 -27.93
CA VAL A 283 -18.64 0.03 -27.31
C VAL A 283 -19.82 -0.95 -27.23
N GLU A 284 -20.01 -1.78 -28.26
CA GLU A 284 -21.15 -2.69 -28.38
C GLU A 284 -20.96 -3.98 -27.57
N LEU A 285 -19.73 -4.48 -27.50
CA LEU A 285 -19.37 -5.70 -26.78
C LEU A 285 -18.32 -5.35 -25.72
N PRO A 286 -18.71 -4.95 -24.50
CA PRO A 286 -17.76 -4.54 -23.46
C PRO A 286 -16.77 -5.63 -23.04
N THR A 287 -17.00 -6.88 -23.44
CA THR A 287 -16.09 -8.01 -23.27
C THR A 287 -15.03 -8.12 -24.37
N ASP A 288 -15.20 -7.43 -25.51
CA ASP A 288 -14.17 -7.30 -26.56
C ASP A 288 -13.26 -6.12 -26.23
N GLU A 289 -12.24 -6.42 -25.44
CA GLU A 289 -11.14 -5.54 -25.07
C GLU A 289 -9.84 -6.23 -25.43
N ALA A 290 -9.08 -5.62 -26.34
CA ALA A 290 -7.94 -6.26 -26.98
C ALA A 290 -6.79 -5.27 -27.20
N ILE A 291 -5.60 -5.83 -27.38
CA ILE A 291 -4.40 -5.07 -27.71
C ILE A 291 -4.24 -5.00 -29.22
N TYR A 292 -4.02 -3.79 -29.71
CA TYR A 292 -3.73 -3.45 -31.09
C TYR A 292 -2.30 -2.93 -31.19
N VAL A 293 -1.73 -3.04 -32.39
CA VAL A 293 -0.43 -2.49 -32.75
C VAL A 293 -0.58 -1.58 -33.97
N SER A 294 0.04 -0.42 -33.94
CA SER A 294 0.21 0.44 -35.11
C SER A 294 1.68 0.78 -35.29
N LYS A 295 2.12 0.89 -36.55
CA LYS A 295 3.47 1.32 -36.89
C LYS A 295 3.46 2.74 -37.45
N PHE A 296 4.50 3.51 -37.15
CA PHE A 296 4.72 4.85 -37.65
C PHE A 296 5.67 4.80 -38.85
N PHE A 297 5.19 5.26 -40.00
CA PHE A 297 5.94 5.23 -41.25
C PHE A 297 5.59 6.46 -42.10
N ASN A 298 6.58 7.10 -42.73
CA ASN A 298 6.38 8.32 -43.52
C ASN A 298 5.59 9.42 -42.81
N ASN A 299 5.95 9.68 -41.54
CA ASN A 299 5.36 10.72 -40.70
C ASN A 299 3.84 10.54 -40.41
N GLN A 300 3.35 9.30 -40.49
CA GLN A 300 1.96 8.95 -40.20
C GLN A 300 1.87 7.59 -39.50
N TRP A 301 0.85 7.44 -38.67
CA TRP A 301 0.48 6.15 -38.11
C TRP A 301 -0.28 5.33 -39.14
N LEU A 302 0.10 4.06 -39.28
CA LEU A 302 -0.61 3.10 -40.12
C LEU A 302 -1.88 2.61 -39.43
N GLN A 303 -2.80 2.03 -40.19
CA GLN A 303 -4.01 1.43 -39.64
C GLN A 303 -3.65 0.38 -38.57
N PRO A 304 -4.15 0.51 -37.33
CA PRO A 304 -3.84 -0.45 -36.28
C PRO A 304 -4.39 -1.84 -36.58
N LEU A 305 -3.61 -2.86 -36.26
CA LEU A 305 -3.98 -4.27 -36.36
C LEU A 305 -4.20 -4.85 -34.97
N LYS A 306 -5.25 -5.66 -34.80
CA LYS A 306 -5.45 -6.44 -33.57
C LYS A 306 -4.36 -7.51 -33.50
N LEU A 307 -3.66 -7.63 -32.36
CA LEU A 307 -2.67 -8.69 -32.17
C LEU A 307 -3.34 -10.07 -32.20
N ASP A 308 -2.54 -11.10 -32.49
CA ASP A 308 -3.02 -12.47 -32.65
C ASP A 308 -3.53 -13.11 -31.34
N GLU A 309 -3.96 -14.36 -31.41
CA GLU A 309 -4.55 -15.09 -30.27
C GLU A 309 -3.56 -15.38 -29.13
N LYS A 310 -2.24 -15.28 -29.36
CA LYS A 310 -1.26 -15.42 -28.27
C LYS A 310 -1.41 -14.28 -27.28
N VAL A 311 -1.68 -13.07 -27.77
CA VAL A 311 -1.94 -11.88 -26.94
C VAL A 311 -3.44 -11.70 -26.70
N ASN A 312 -4.29 -11.84 -27.70
CA ASN A 312 -5.74 -11.64 -27.61
C ASN A 312 -6.49 -12.97 -27.66
N MET A 313 -6.37 -13.78 -26.60
CA MET A 313 -7.03 -15.09 -26.54
C MET A 313 -8.56 -14.95 -26.71
N PRO A 314 -9.20 -15.68 -27.65
CA PRO A 314 -10.63 -15.59 -27.89
C PRO A 314 -11.47 -15.84 -26.63
N GLY A 315 -12.47 -14.98 -26.39
CA GLY A 315 -13.35 -15.05 -25.22
C GLY A 315 -12.81 -14.41 -23.95
N TYR A 316 -11.56 -13.92 -23.98
CA TYR A 316 -10.91 -13.26 -22.85
C TYR A 316 -10.48 -11.84 -23.25
N ARG A 317 -10.32 -10.99 -22.24
CA ARG A 317 -9.87 -9.60 -22.38
C ARG A 317 -8.37 -9.51 -22.23
N SER A 318 -7.76 -8.65 -23.01
CA SER A 318 -6.35 -8.30 -22.90
C SER A 318 -6.18 -6.79 -22.99
N CYS A 319 -5.49 -6.19 -22.03
CA CYS A 319 -5.33 -4.73 -21.91
C CYS A 319 -4.04 -4.36 -21.18
N ASN A 320 -3.76 -3.06 -21.05
CA ASN A 320 -2.60 -2.53 -20.34
C ASN A 320 -1.26 -3.07 -20.84
N PRO A 321 -0.96 -2.89 -22.15
CA PRO A 321 0.33 -3.29 -22.69
C PRO A 321 1.46 -2.47 -22.06
N ALA A 322 2.58 -3.13 -21.78
CA ALA A 322 3.84 -2.53 -21.35
C ALA A 322 5.02 -3.29 -21.98
N LEU A 323 6.09 -2.59 -22.34
CA LEU A 323 7.28 -3.19 -22.93
C LEU A 323 8.38 -3.41 -21.89
N SER A 324 9.20 -4.43 -22.08
CA SER A 324 10.49 -4.52 -21.37
C SER A 324 11.41 -3.38 -21.79
N LEU A 325 12.43 -3.09 -20.98
CA LEU A 325 13.39 -2.00 -21.21
C LEU A 325 14.20 -2.14 -22.53
N ASP A 326 14.15 -3.32 -23.16
CA ASP A 326 14.84 -3.65 -24.40
C ASP A 326 13.88 -3.96 -25.56
N ASP A 327 12.58 -3.71 -25.39
CA ASP A 327 11.50 -4.04 -26.33
C ASP A 327 11.42 -5.54 -26.73
N SER A 328 12.09 -6.45 -26.00
CA SER A 328 12.07 -7.90 -26.30
C SER A 328 10.79 -8.60 -25.85
N LYS A 329 10.05 -8.01 -24.90
CA LYS A 329 8.86 -8.61 -24.29
C LYS A 329 7.72 -7.62 -24.20
N LEU A 330 6.53 -8.09 -24.51
CA LEU A 330 5.27 -7.40 -24.25
C LEU A 330 4.60 -8.00 -23.03
N PHE A 331 4.45 -7.21 -21.97
CA PHE A 331 3.64 -7.50 -20.80
C PHE A 331 2.23 -6.97 -21.00
N PHE A 332 1.22 -7.66 -20.48
CA PHE A 332 -0.17 -7.22 -20.55
C PHE A 332 -1.03 -7.87 -19.46
N SER A 333 -2.15 -7.24 -19.11
CA SER A 333 -3.15 -7.80 -18.21
C SER A 333 -4.18 -8.63 -18.98
N SER A 334 -4.55 -9.81 -18.48
CA SER A 334 -5.58 -10.64 -19.11
C SER A 334 -6.28 -11.58 -18.12
N ASN A 335 -7.57 -11.83 -18.36
CA ASN A 335 -8.38 -12.78 -17.58
C ASN A 335 -8.42 -14.21 -18.18
N ARG A 336 -7.47 -14.54 -19.05
CA ARG A 336 -7.29 -15.88 -19.61
C ARG A 336 -7.06 -16.92 -18.49
N PRO A 337 -7.38 -18.21 -18.74
CA PRO A 337 -7.23 -19.26 -17.75
C PRO A 337 -5.75 -19.50 -17.41
N GLY A 338 -5.50 -19.97 -16.18
CA GLY A 338 -4.17 -20.32 -15.67
C GLY A 338 -3.52 -19.28 -14.75
N GLY A 339 -4.19 -18.15 -14.50
CA GLY A 339 -3.75 -17.13 -13.56
C GLY A 339 -4.23 -17.34 -12.11
N TYR A 340 -3.86 -16.42 -11.22
CA TYR A 340 -4.18 -16.46 -9.78
C TYR A 340 -5.30 -15.48 -9.39
N GLY A 341 -5.80 -14.67 -10.34
CA GLY A 341 -6.78 -13.63 -10.10
C GLY A 341 -7.72 -13.38 -11.27
N GLY A 342 -8.35 -12.21 -11.27
CA GLY A 342 -9.30 -11.81 -12.31
C GLY A 342 -8.61 -11.25 -13.56
N MET A 343 -7.63 -10.37 -13.38
CA MET A 343 -6.80 -9.81 -14.45
C MET A 343 -5.34 -9.97 -14.02
N ASP A 344 -4.70 -11.03 -14.49
CA ASP A 344 -3.31 -11.34 -14.16
C ASP A 344 -2.35 -10.72 -15.19
N ILE A 345 -1.08 -10.56 -14.80
CA ILE A 345 -0.02 -10.11 -15.71
C ILE A 345 0.53 -11.30 -16.49
N TRP A 346 0.51 -11.19 -17.81
CA TRP A 346 1.07 -12.15 -18.77
C TRP A 346 2.16 -11.46 -19.59
N TYR A 347 3.03 -12.23 -20.22
CA TYR A 347 3.97 -11.70 -21.20
C TYR A 347 4.17 -12.64 -22.38
N CYS A 348 4.62 -12.08 -23.50
CA CYS A 348 5.16 -12.82 -24.63
C CYS A 348 6.46 -12.18 -25.11
N GLU A 349 7.28 -12.96 -25.80
CA GLU A 349 8.40 -12.43 -26.58
C GLU A 349 7.88 -11.79 -27.86
N ILE A 350 8.47 -10.66 -28.23
CA ILE A 350 8.19 -9.92 -29.46
C ILE A 350 9.07 -10.51 -30.55
N ASP A 351 8.47 -10.90 -31.68
CA ASP A 351 9.23 -11.48 -32.80
C ASP A 351 9.72 -10.39 -33.76
N GLU A 352 10.41 -10.77 -34.84
CA GLU A 352 10.98 -9.82 -35.80
C GLU A 352 9.92 -8.98 -36.54
N TYR A 353 8.65 -9.38 -36.51
CA TYR A 353 7.54 -8.66 -37.13
C TYR A 353 6.82 -7.71 -36.17
N GLY A 354 7.07 -7.84 -34.87
CA GLY A 354 6.51 -7.00 -33.80
C GLY A 354 5.36 -7.67 -33.08
#